data_AF-A0A7G1KMZ7-F1
#
_entry.id   AF-A0A7G1KMZ7-F1
#
_cell.length_a   1.000
_cell.length_b   1.000
_cell.length_c   1.000
_cell.angle_alpha   90.00
_cell.angle_beta   90.00
_cell.angle_gamma   90.00
#
_symmetry.space_group_name_H-M   'P 1'
#
loop_
_entity.id
_entity.type
_entity.pdbx_description
1 polymer ?
#
loop_
_entity_poly.entity_id
_entity_poly.type
_entity_poly.pdbx_seq_one_letter_code
_entity_poly.pdbx_strand_id
1 'polypeptide(L)' 'MNPDRELPQRPRKPDIGRPPTLTYTASPDTIARFLVALRKWDPSCTVEVAPVDGERACPSRPLWCLRAWTN' A
#
# COMPACT_ATOMS: atom_id res chain seq x y z
N MET A 1 28.03 22.92 -14.59
CA MET A 1 27.28 21.73 -15.01
C MET A 1 27.51 20.68 -13.92
N ASN A 2 26.58 20.53 -12.98
CA ASN A 2 26.72 19.56 -11.88
C ASN A 2 25.78 18.39 -12.20
N PRO A 3 26.29 17.19 -12.53
CA PRO A 3 25.47 15.99 -12.55
C PRO A 3 25.40 15.41 -11.13
N ASP A 4 24.37 14.62 -10.91
CA ASP A 4 24.34 13.61 -9.85
C ASP A 4 23.96 14.10 -8.44
N ARG A 5 22.64 14.24 -8.27
CA ARG A 5 21.99 14.35 -6.97
C ARG A 5 21.28 13.03 -6.72
N GLU A 6 22.05 11.96 -6.54
CA GLU A 6 21.53 10.66 -6.13
C GLU A 6 20.85 10.79 -4.75
N LEU A 7 19.53 10.63 -4.75
CA LEU A 7 18.74 10.58 -3.53
C LEU A 7 19.19 9.36 -2.70
N PRO A 8 19.31 9.46 -1.37
CA PRO A 8 19.69 8.34 -0.53
C PRO A 8 18.62 7.25 -0.61
N GLN A 9 18.89 6.22 -1.42
CA GLN A 9 18.08 5.01 -1.46
C GLN A 9 18.36 4.25 -0.17
N ARG A 10 17.49 4.43 0.84
CA ARG A 10 17.53 3.61 2.04
C ARG A 10 17.45 2.14 1.61
N PRO A 11 18.37 1.26 2.02
CA PRO A 11 18.24 -0.16 1.76
C PRO A 11 17.01 -0.66 2.53
N ARG A 12 15.89 -0.86 1.82
CA ARG A 12 14.78 -1.64 2.35
C ARG A 12 15.28 -3.08 2.42
N LYS A 13 15.59 -3.55 3.62
CA LYS A 13 15.72 -4.97 3.91
C LYS A 13 14.49 -5.69 3.33
N PRO A 14 14.64 -6.73 2.50
CA PRO A 14 13.51 -7.56 2.13
C PRO A 14 13.06 -8.31 3.39
N ASP A 15 11.85 -7.99 3.84
CA ASP A 15 11.16 -8.73 4.89
C ASP A 15 10.83 -10.12 4.37
N ILE A 16 11.14 -11.13 5.19
CA ILE A 16 11.06 -12.56 4.86
C ILE A 16 9.58 -12.97 4.95
N GLY A 17 8.89 -12.83 3.82
CA GLY A 17 7.49 -13.17 3.63
C GLY A 17 6.99 -12.40 2.42
N ARG A 18 6.67 -13.12 1.34
CA ARG A 18 6.39 -12.59 -0.02
C ARG A 18 5.90 -11.12 -0.02
N PRO A 19 6.63 -10.18 -0.65
CA PRO A 19 6.21 -8.79 -0.64
C PRO A 19 4.83 -8.67 -1.29
N PRO A 20 3.91 -7.86 -0.73
CA PRO A 20 2.62 -7.65 -1.34
C PRO A 20 2.84 -7.07 -2.73
N THR A 21 2.25 -7.71 -3.75
CA THR A 21 2.31 -7.25 -5.14
C THR A 21 1.80 -5.82 -5.28
N LEU A 22 0.85 -5.43 -4.42
CA LEU A 22 0.27 -4.10 -4.39
C LEU A 22 0.10 -3.61 -2.96
N THR A 23 0.53 -2.38 -2.70
CA THR A 23 0.24 -1.65 -1.46
C THR A 23 -0.34 -0.29 -1.83
N TYR A 24 -1.54 0.00 -1.33
CA TYR A 24 -2.26 1.23 -1.65
C TYR A 24 -2.85 1.85 -0.37
N THR A 25 -2.67 3.15 -0.20
CA THR A 25 -3.19 3.90 0.96
C THR A 25 -4.18 4.95 0.52
N ALA A 26 -5.40 4.91 1.03
CA ALA A 26 -6.44 5.87 0.70
C ALA A 26 -7.48 6.01 1.82
N SER A 27 -8.51 6.82 1.57
CA SER A 27 -9.67 6.91 2.47
C SER A 27 -10.41 5.56 2.53
N PRO A 28 -11.12 5.26 3.63
CA PRO A 28 -11.86 4.00 3.78
C PRO A 28 -12.85 3.74 2.63
N ASP A 29 -13.55 4.78 2.14
CA ASP A 29 -14.47 4.64 0.98
C ASP A 29 -13.74 4.17 -0.28
N THR A 30 -12.59 4.78 -0.58
CA THR A 30 -11.77 4.40 -1.73
C THR A 30 -11.26 2.97 -1.60
N ILE A 31 -10.80 2.57 -0.41
CA ILE A 31 -10.32 1.22 -0.14
C ILE A 31 -11.45 0.19 -0.32
N ALA A 32 -12.66 0.48 0.16
CA ALA A 32 -13.81 -0.39 -0.02
C ALA A 32 -14.16 -0.60 -1.51
N ARG A 33 -14.17 0.48 -2.31
CA ARG A 33 -14.38 0.38 -3.77
C ARG A 33 -13.28 -0.43 -4.45
N PHE A 34 -12.02 -0.20 -4.05
CA PHE A 34 -10.87 -0.88 -4.62
C PHE A 34 -10.88 -2.38 -4.32
N LEU A 35 -11.28 -2.76 -3.09
CA LEU A 35 -11.43 -4.16 -2.71
C LEU A 35 -12.48 -4.89 -3.55
N VAL A 36 -13.63 -4.25 -3.83
CA VAL A 36 -14.66 -4.83 -4.71
C VAL A 36 -14.13 -4.98 -6.14
N ALA A 37 -13.45 -3.96 -6.67
CA ALA A 37 -12.88 -4.01 -8.02
C ALA A 37 -11.81 -5.10 -8.13
N LEU A 38 -10.94 -5.22 -7.13
CA LEU A 38 -9.86 -6.20 -7.09
C LEU A 38 -10.40 -7.63 -7.05
N ARG A 39 -11.42 -7.91 -6.22
CA ARG A 39 -12.07 -9.24 -6.17
C ARG A 39 -12.79 -9.61 -7.46
N LYS A 40 -13.31 -8.61 -8.20
CA LYS A 40 -13.92 -8.84 -9.53
C LYS A 40 -12.89 -9.12 -10.61
N TRP A 41 -11.73 -8.48 -10.54
CA TRP A 41 -10.63 -8.72 -11.47
C TRP A 41 -10.00 -10.08 -11.21
N ASP A 42 -9.52 -10.32 -9.99
CA ASP A 42 -8.87 -11.57 -9.61
C ASP A 42 -9.41 -12.06 -8.26
N PRO A 43 -10.32 -13.06 -8.26
CA PRO A 43 -10.89 -13.59 -7.02
C PRO A 43 -9.88 -14.40 -6.21
N SER A 44 -8.73 -14.77 -6.80
CA SER A 44 -7.66 -15.53 -6.16
C SER A 44 -6.69 -14.65 -5.37
N CYS A 45 -6.76 -13.32 -5.55
CA CYS A 45 -5.94 -12.38 -4.81
C CYS A 45 -6.35 -12.35 -3.34
N THR A 46 -5.37 -12.56 -2.48
CA THR A 46 -5.52 -12.33 -1.05
C THR A 46 -5.35 -10.84 -0.78
N VAL A 47 -6.26 -10.27 0.01
CA VAL A 47 -6.30 -8.83 0.32
C VAL A 47 -6.35 -8.64 1.83
N GLU A 48 -5.46 -7.82 2.33
CA GLU A 48 -5.42 -7.37 3.72
C GLU A 48 -5.67 -5.87 3.77
N VAL A 49 -6.52 -5.43 4.70
CA VAL A 49 -6.82 -4.02 4.91
C VAL A 49 -6.59 -3.66 6.36
N ALA A 50 -5.73 -2.68 6.61
CA ALA A 50 -5.40 -2.21 7.95
C ALA A 50 -5.57 -0.68 8.06
N PRO A 51 -6.08 -0.16 9.19
CA PRO A 51 -6.03 1.27 9.45
C PRO A 51 -4.57 1.72 9.56
N VAL A 52 -4.25 2.87 8.97
CA VAL A 52 -2.93 3.50 9.12
C VAL A 52 -3.01 4.40 10.34
N ASP A 53 -2.52 3.88 11.45
CA ASP A 53 -2.43 4.65 12.71
C ASP A 53 -1.13 5.48 12.74
N GLY A 54 -1.24 6.70 13.25
CA GLY A 54 -0.10 7.56 13.57
C GLY A 54 0.14 8.73 12.61
N GLU A 55 0.32 9.92 13.20
CA GLU A 55 1.07 11.17 12.87
C GLU A 55 1.36 11.59 11.41
N ARG A 56 1.41 10.68 10.44
CA ARG A 56 1.56 10.92 9.00
C ARG A 56 0.25 11.06 8.25
N ALA A 57 -0.87 10.66 8.86
CA ALA A 57 -2.17 11.03 8.33
C ALA A 57 -2.33 12.54 8.55
N CYS A 58 -2.33 13.31 7.46
CA CYS A 58 -2.74 14.71 7.46
C CYS A 58 -4.01 14.83 8.34
N PRO A 59 -4.09 15.76 9.30
CA PRO A 59 -4.93 15.66 10.51
C PRO A 59 -6.45 15.77 10.30
N SER A 60 -7.01 15.12 9.28
CA SER A 60 -8.43 15.26 8.94
C SER A 60 -9.07 14.03 8.32
N ARG A 61 -8.32 12.99 7.90
CA ARG A 61 -8.92 11.82 7.25
C ARG A 61 -8.34 10.50 7.73
N PRO A 62 -9.18 9.54 8.15
CA PRO A 62 -8.71 8.18 8.41
C PRO A 62 -8.13 7.62 7.11
N LEU A 63 -6.86 7.23 7.15
CA LEU A 63 -6.20 6.56 6.04
C LEU A 63 -6.14 5.07 6.33
N TRP A 64 -6.44 4.27 5.32
CA TRP A 64 -6.45 2.82 5.37
C TRP A 64 -5.46 2.31 4.32
N CYS A 65 -4.75 1.25 4.65
CA CYS A 65 -3.79 0.59 3.78
C CYS A 65 -4.39 -0.74 3.31
N LEU A 66 -4.47 -0.90 1.99
CA LEU A 66 -4.78 -2.15 1.32
C LEU A 66 -3.48 -2.78 0.83
N ARG A 67 -3.28 -4.04 1.15
CA ARG A 67 -2.19 -4.88 0.65
C ARG A 67 -2.81 -6.06 -0.08
N ALA A 68 -2.30 -6.36 -1.27
CA ALA A 68 -2.77 -7.49 -2.05
C ALA A 68 -1.61 -8.31 -2.61
N TRP A 69 -1.77 -9.62 -2.63
CA TRP A 69 -0.84 -10.56 -3.22
C TRP A 69 -1.58 -11.73 -3.86
N THR A 70 -0.96 -12.29 -4.89
CA THR A 70 -1.40 -13.54 -5.52
C THR A 70 -0.76 -14.72 -4.80
N ASN A 71 -1.42 -15.89 -4.78
CA ASN A 71 -0.89 -17.12 -4.21
C ASN A 71 -0.07 -17.90 -5.25
#